data_AF-A0A0Q9NME7-F1
#
_entry.id   AF-A0A0Q9NME7-F1
#
_cell.length_a   1.000
_cell.length_b   1.000
_cell.length_c   1.000
_cell.angle_alpha   90.00
_cell.angle_beta   90.00
_cell.angle_gamma   90.00
#
_symmetry.space_group_name_H-M   'P 1'
#
loop_
_entity.id
_entity.type
_entity.pdbx_description
1 polymer ?
#
loop_
_entity_poly.entity_id
_entity_poly.type
_entity_poly.pdbx_seq_one_letter_code
_entity_poly.pdbx_strand_id
1 'polypeptide(L)'
;MKKFLTAAAVVFGLAAGPLAVAPAFAEDAPATTAGPAATADPSGEPTSPAADPTPTPDPTQTSAQDPTQTPTQDLTPTSDPTPTPDPTPTGEPEPAAFAVPGAIGAKWAALEGAAGDLGAPTAEQACADGLCSQEFEGGAIFWTSATGAHAVLQTAGRTGPAWYAKGGLAAVGYPLTDEAELAGGTIQKFSTGRVLAWSGAKLLEFSTRSGIGSRWLAAGGETVLGLPVTAEGCGLKASGCYQQFARGTVYWAPGVGGHVVWGGIRGQWEATGAQNGVLGYPTGEESCGLPGNGCVQQFQGGRIYWSGPTGAHVIRGGIGSRWTAAGATRSMLGFPLTNEQCGQAAQGCVQRFQGGSVYWSSATGAWLAGRGIVSKYLAAGGPGGSLGYPISNERCSGGSCAQSYQRGDITWSGSAGARVYPMSECHKLNNGQSKYSTYGANRVLITWTGGYGQSHATNMYCKSVAGTYVQDWRTDGYVGASGFKPPGVPSGPTRNLFSPTGSFSVTEAFGLGNPGTKLPYRTLNPRSRWGGNPWTPTYNKYHESSSWVGYDENMWWFASLGYYRQGVVINYNRPNIVQDAGFAIFLHMKKIPTAGCISLDDWAVVDYLRKSTPGDRILMGTYGSLFR
;
A
#
# COMPACT_ATOMS: atom_id res chain seq x y z
N MET A 1 29.23 44.13 -34.53
CA MET A 1 28.22 43.89 -35.60
C MET A 1 26.91 43.51 -34.89
N LYS A 2 25.97 44.43 -34.66
CA LYS A 2 24.72 44.68 -35.44
C LYS A 2 23.93 43.35 -35.66
N LYS A 3 22.69 43.13 -35.18
CA LYS A 3 21.49 44.00 -35.22
C LYS A 3 20.32 43.54 -34.28
N PHE A 4 19.60 44.56 -33.75
CA PHE A 4 18.13 44.80 -33.60
C PHE A 4 17.24 43.85 -32.75
N LEU A 5 16.64 44.33 -31.63
CA LEU A 5 15.39 45.11 -31.40
C LEU A 5 14.10 44.26 -31.38
N THR A 6 13.28 44.33 -30.30
CA THR A 6 11.97 45.02 -30.25
C THR A 6 11.41 45.01 -28.81
N ALA A 7 10.83 46.13 -28.39
CA ALA A 7 10.16 46.36 -27.10
C ALA A 7 8.63 46.27 -27.24
N ALA A 8 7.90 45.99 -26.15
CA ALA A 8 6.59 46.58 -25.86
C ALA A 8 6.11 46.21 -24.44
N ALA A 9 5.77 47.24 -23.66
CA ALA A 9 5.03 47.15 -22.40
C ALA A 9 3.53 46.98 -22.69
N VAL A 10 2.82 46.23 -21.83
CA VAL A 10 1.35 46.21 -21.80
C VAL A 10 0.87 46.44 -20.36
N VAL A 11 0.16 47.54 -20.21
CA VAL A 11 -0.73 47.91 -19.11
C VAL A 11 -2.05 47.18 -19.31
N PHE A 12 -2.62 46.57 -18.27
CA PHE A 12 -4.05 46.24 -18.22
C PHE A 12 -4.63 46.74 -16.89
N GLY A 13 -5.56 47.70 -17.02
CA GLY A 13 -6.57 47.99 -16.01
C GLY A 13 -7.87 47.26 -16.33
N LEU A 14 -8.89 47.58 -15.51
CA LEU A 14 -10.30 47.12 -15.49
C LEU A 14 -10.55 45.88 -14.62
N ALA A 15 -11.62 45.76 -13.85
CA ALA A 15 -12.64 46.69 -13.37
C ALA A 15 -13.43 45.93 -12.27
N ALA A 16 -13.96 46.66 -11.29
CA ALA A 16 -14.92 46.15 -10.32
C ALA A 16 -16.34 46.16 -10.91
N GLY A 17 -17.14 45.13 -10.61
CA GLY A 17 -18.58 45.08 -10.91
C GLY A 17 -19.24 43.87 -10.23
N PRO A 18 -20.36 44.04 -9.50
CA PRO A 18 -20.87 43.07 -8.52
C PRO A 18 -21.99 42.16 -9.09
N LEU A 19 -22.37 41.13 -8.34
CA LEU A 19 -23.62 40.33 -8.32
C LEU A 19 -23.27 39.03 -7.53
N ALA A 20 -24.09 38.31 -6.78
CA ALA A 20 -25.40 38.44 -6.20
C ALA A 20 -25.55 37.21 -5.24
N VAL A 21 -26.46 37.31 -4.28
CA VAL A 21 -26.76 36.30 -3.26
C VAL A 21 -27.71 35.24 -3.79
N ALA A 22 -27.47 33.94 -3.51
CA ALA A 22 -28.47 32.97 -3.03
C ALA A 22 -27.84 31.58 -2.75
N PRO A 23 -28.31 30.86 -1.70
CA PRO A 23 -27.85 29.51 -1.34
C PRO A 23 -28.75 28.43 -1.97
N ALA A 24 -28.17 27.33 -2.43
CA ALA A 24 -28.92 26.14 -2.84
C ALA A 24 -28.97 25.12 -1.68
N PHE A 25 -30.21 24.78 -1.29
CA PHE A 25 -30.58 23.69 -0.41
C PHE A 25 -30.70 22.37 -1.19
N ALA A 26 -30.54 21.25 -0.47
CA ALA A 26 -31.06 19.90 -0.73
C ALA A 26 -30.53 19.17 -1.98
N GLU A 27 -30.51 17.84 -2.11
CA GLU A 27 -30.66 16.63 -1.30
C GLU A 27 -30.29 15.53 -2.30
N ASP A 28 -29.61 14.45 -1.91
CA ASP A 28 -29.76 13.17 -2.60
C ASP A 28 -29.26 12.03 -1.71
N ALA A 29 -30.21 11.23 -1.24
CA ALA A 29 -30.00 9.97 -0.55
C ALA A 29 -30.13 8.81 -1.56
N PRO A 30 -29.25 7.79 -1.54
CA PRO A 30 -29.48 6.60 -2.34
C PRO A 30 -30.34 5.58 -1.59
N ALA A 31 -31.25 5.00 -2.36
CA ALA A 31 -32.25 4.02 -1.99
C ALA A 31 -31.67 2.68 -1.50
N THR A 32 -32.32 2.15 -0.47
CA THR A 32 -32.24 0.77 0.02
C THR A 32 -32.94 -0.20 -0.93
N THR A 33 -32.31 -1.34 -1.24
CA THR A 33 -33.03 -2.58 -1.59
C THR A 33 -32.46 -3.74 -0.78
N ALA A 34 -33.35 -4.43 -0.08
CA ALA A 34 -33.13 -5.66 0.66
C ALA A 34 -34.02 -6.75 0.06
N GLY A 35 -33.53 -7.98 0.00
CA GLY A 35 -34.26 -9.19 -0.41
C GLY A 35 -33.32 -10.40 -0.46
N PRO A 36 -33.81 -11.63 -0.21
CA PRO A 36 -33.63 -12.24 1.11
C PRO A 36 -32.82 -13.54 1.14
N ALA A 37 -32.63 -14.01 2.37
CA ALA A 37 -31.93 -15.18 2.84
C ALA A 37 -32.37 -16.52 2.22
N ALA A 38 -31.42 -17.46 2.15
CA ALA A 38 -31.69 -18.90 2.12
C ALA A 38 -30.79 -19.60 3.16
N THR A 39 -31.45 -20.28 4.07
CA THR A 39 -30.97 -21.15 5.14
C THR A 39 -30.57 -22.52 4.62
N ALA A 40 -29.46 -23.10 5.10
CA ALA A 40 -29.31 -24.54 5.31
C ALA A 40 -28.01 -24.86 6.09
N ASP A 41 -28.20 -25.49 7.24
CA ASP A 41 -27.29 -26.35 8.01
C ASP A 41 -28.24 -27.42 8.64
N PRO A 42 -27.84 -28.61 9.12
CA PRO A 42 -26.47 -29.03 9.44
C PRO A 42 -26.12 -30.52 9.16
N SER A 43 -24.91 -30.90 9.58
CA SER A 43 -24.50 -32.18 10.21
C SER A 43 -23.67 -33.19 9.40
N GLY A 44 -22.52 -33.58 10.00
CA GLY A 44 -21.73 -34.76 9.61
C GLY A 44 -20.24 -34.72 9.99
N GLU A 45 -19.91 -34.84 11.28
CA GLU A 45 -18.59 -35.29 11.80
C GLU A 45 -18.63 -36.81 12.07
N PRO A 46 -17.55 -37.51 12.50
CA PRO A 46 -16.13 -37.44 12.13
C PRO A 46 -15.53 -38.86 11.90
N THR A 47 -14.43 -39.03 11.15
CA THR A 47 -13.60 -40.26 11.28
C THR A 47 -12.12 -40.04 10.96
N SER A 48 -11.29 -40.42 11.93
CA SER A 48 -9.84 -40.75 11.92
C SER A 48 -9.70 -41.89 12.96
N PRO A 49 -8.62 -42.71 13.07
CA PRO A 49 -7.26 -42.58 12.52
C PRO A 49 -6.61 -43.92 12.04
N ALA A 50 -5.31 -43.85 11.67
CA ALA A 50 -4.23 -44.86 11.74
C ALA A 50 -3.42 -44.91 10.42
N ALA A 51 -2.12 -45.19 10.35
CA ALA A 51 -0.97 -45.19 11.26
C ALA A 51 0.28 -45.36 10.36
N ASP A 52 1.43 -44.91 10.86
CA ASP A 52 2.79 -45.06 10.31
C ASP A 52 3.19 -46.55 10.10
N PRO A 53 4.22 -46.85 9.29
CA PRO A 53 5.50 -47.10 9.96
C PRO A 53 6.76 -46.61 9.23
N THR A 54 7.74 -46.25 10.05
CA THR A 54 9.10 -45.79 9.74
C THR A 54 10.13 -46.95 9.89
N PRO A 55 11.47 -46.75 9.90
CA PRO A 55 12.44 -47.31 8.92
C PRO A 55 13.54 -48.18 9.57
N THR A 56 14.53 -48.68 8.80
CA THR A 56 15.93 -48.95 9.29
C THR A 56 16.91 -49.28 8.12
N PRO A 57 18.26 -49.33 8.29
CA PRO A 57 19.16 -48.35 7.65
C PRO A 57 20.44 -48.94 6.98
N ASP A 58 21.27 -48.05 6.39
CA ASP A 58 22.77 -47.97 6.30
C ASP A 58 23.70 -49.21 6.11
N PRO A 59 25.02 -49.09 5.77
CA PRO A 59 25.83 -47.88 5.60
C PRO A 59 26.81 -47.81 4.40
N THR A 60 27.30 -46.59 4.23
CA THR A 60 28.47 -46.02 3.56
C THR A 60 29.82 -46.75 3.71
N GLN A 61 30.71 -46.52 2.71
CA GLN A 61 32.03 -45.81 2.81
C GLN A 61 33.30 -46.53 2.25
N THR A 62 34.02 -45.84 1.34
CA THR A 62 35.45 -45.45 1.44
C THR A 62 36.46 -45.87 0.34
N SER A 63 37.02 -44.79 -0.26
CA SER A 63 38.38 -44.45 -0.74
C SER A 63 39.26 -45.30 -1.67
N ALA A 64 39.91 -44.51 -2.54
CA ALA A 64 41.08 -44.75 -3.37
C ALA A 64 42.39 -45.02 -2.59
N GLN A 65 43.35 -45.70 -3.24
CA GLN A 65 44.76 -45.27 -3.44
C GLN A 65 45.58 -46.34 -4.20
N ASP A 66 46.42 -45.89 -5.13
CA ASP A 66 47.58 -46.57 -5.74
C ASP A 66 48.86 -46.17 -4.97
N PRO A 67 49.93 -46.99 -4.83
CA PRO A 67 51.07 -46.92 -5.78
C PRO A 67 51.94 -48.21 -5.97
N THR A 68 52.36 -48.43 -7.24
CA THR A 68 53.73 -48.67 -7.79
C THR A 68 54.73 -49.79 -7.32
N GLN A 69 55.30 -50.47 -8.35
CA GLN A 69 56.69 -50.99 -8.60
C GLN A 69 57.04 -52.52 -8.55
N THR A 70 57.26 -53.11 -9.77
CA THR A 70 58.49 -53.70 -10.40
C THR A 70 59.36 -54.76 -9.65
N PRO A 71 60.27 -55.59 -10.27
CA PRO A 71 60.48 -56.15 -11.64
C PRO A 71 60.67 -57.70 -11.68
N THR A 72 60.81 -58.33 -12.87
CA THR A 72 61.90 -59.31 -13.18
C THR A 72 62.11 -59.42 -14.70
N GLN A 73 63.40 -59.54 -15.07
CA GLN A 73 64.01 -59.52 -16.39
C GLN A 73 63.95 -60.90 -17.09
N ASP A 74 64.04 -60.95 -18.42
CA ASP A 74 65.31 -61.15 -19.17
C ASP A 74 65.13 -61.99 -20.47
N LEU A 75 66.08 -61.76 -21.39
CA LEU A 75 66.49 -62.52 -22.57
C LEU A 75 65.97 -62.07 -23.94
N THR A 76 66.78 -61.23 -24.58
CA THR A 76 67.05 -61.25 -26.04
C THR A 76 67.94 -62.46 -26.39
N PRO A 77 67.97 -62.94 -27.65
CA PRO A 77 69.03 -62.46 -28.56
C PRO A 77 68.76 -62.52 -30.10
N THR A 78 69.60 -61.77 -30.82
CA THR A 78 70.17 -61.98 -32.17
C THR A 78 69.43 -61.51 -33.45
N SER A 79 70.26 -60.94 -34.31
CA SER A 79 70.07 -60.10 -35.50
C SER A 79 70.21 -60.81 -36.86
N ASP A 80 69.45 -60.29 -37.84
CA ASP A 80 69.63 -60.21 -39.33
C ASP A 80 69.58 -61.48 -40.21
N PRO A 81 69.16 -61.41 -41.51
CA PRO A 81 69.24 -60.25 -42.41
C PRO A 81 68.02 -59.90 -43.31
N THR A 82 68.07 -58.67 -43.82
CA THR A 82 67.30 -58.05 -44.93
C THR A 82 67.34 -58.81 -46.27
N PRO A 83 66.23 -58.78 -47.04
CA PRO A 83 66.30 -58.66 -48.49
C PRO A 83 65.63 -57.35 -49.00
N THR A 84 66.31 -56.67 -49.91
CA THR A 84 65.84 -55.49 -50.69
C THR A 84 65.26 -55.95 -52.05
N PRO A 85 64.70 -55.07 -52.91
CA PRO A 85 63.32 -54.56 -52.97
C PRO A 85 62.58 -54.96 -54.29
N ASP A 86 61.27 -54.71 -54.39
CA ASP A 86 60.56 -54.21 -55.59
C ASP A 86 59.02 -54.13 -55.36
N PRO A 87 58.23 -53.42 -56.19
CA PRO A 87 58.09 -51.98 -56.27
C PRO A 87 56.70 -51.51 -55.79
N THR A 88 56.60 -50.21 -55.51
CA THR A 88 55.35 -49.47 -55.30
C THR A 88 54.28 -49.80 -56.35
N PRO A 89 53.05 -50.21 -55.98
CA PRO A 89 51.89 -49.95 -56.82
C PRO A 89 51.51 -48.49 -56.65
N THR A 90 51.65 -47.77 -57.75
CA THR A 90 51.16 -46.43 -58.04
C THR A 90 49.80 -46.19 -57.40
N GLY A 91 49.68 -45.07 -56.68
CA GLY A 91 48.48 -44.67 -55.96
C GLY A 91 47.23 -44.75 -56.82
N GLU A 92 46.24 -45.46 -56.29
CA GLU A 92 44.86 -45.11 -56.53
C GLU A 92 44.69 -43.66 -56.04
N PRO A 93 44.13 -42.74 -56.84
CA PRO A 93 43.99 -41.36 -56.42
C PRO A 93 43.15 -41.35 -55.13
N GLU A 94 43.75 -40.90 -54.03
CA GLU A 94 43.00 -40.47 -52.86
C GLU A 94 41.87 -39.58 -53.40
N PRO A 95 40.59 -39.93 -53.15
CA PRO A 95 39.49 -39.15 -53.69
C PRO A 95 39.73 -37.71 -53.28
N ALA A 96 39.74 -36.80 -54.26
CA ALA A 96 40.10 -35.42 -54.04
C ALA A 96 39.36 -34.90 -52.80
N ALA A 97 40.11 -34.60 -51.72
CA ALA A 97 39.51 -34.14 -50.48
C ALA A 97 38.68 -32.90 -50.80
N PHE A 98 37.37 -32.96 -50.53
CA PHE A 98 36.47 -31.84 -50.77
C PHE A 98 37.01 -30.60 -50.05
N ALA A 99 37.12 -29.48 -50.76
CA ALA A 99 37.63 -28.26 -50.16
C ALA A 99 36.61 -27.74 -49.14
N VAL A 100 37.08 -27.27 -47.98
CA VAL A 100 36.24 -26.64 -46.94
C VAL A 100 36.62 -25.16 -46.83
N PRO A 101 36.18 -24.29 -47.76
CA PRO A 101 36.66 -22.91 -47.82
C PRO A 101 35.96 -21.99 -46.80
N GLY A 102 36.56 -20.81 -46.59
CA GLY A 102 35.89 -19.68 -45.94
C GLY A 102 35.45 -19.93 -44.49
N ALA A 103 34.28 -19.41 -44.14
CA ALA A 103 33.77 -19.45 -42.78
C ALA A 103 33.37 -20.87 -42.31
N ILE A 104 32.91 -21.72 -43.23
CA ILE A 104 32.65 -23.14 -42.93
C ILE A 104 33.97 -23.86 -42.64
N GLY A 105 35.02 -23.60 -43.44
CA GLY A 105 36.38 -24.09 -43.18
C GLY A 105 36.95 -23.68 -41.84
N ALA A 106 36.82 -22.39 -41.49
CA ALA A 106 37.26 -21.88 -40.20
C ALA A 106 36.52 -22.54 -39.03
N LYS A 107 35.21 -22.80 -39.18
CA LYS A 107 34.41 -23.48 -38.16
C LYS A 107 34.78 -24.96 -38.03
N TRP A 108 34.98 -25.65 -39.14
CA TRP A 108 35.41 -27.04 -39.17
C TRP A 108 36.78 -27.21 -38.51
N ALA A 109 37.75 -26.34 -38.82
CA ALA A 109 39.05 -26.34 -38.17
C ALA A 109 38.95 -26.05 -36.66
N ALA A 110 38.04 -25.17 -36.24
CA ALA A 110 37.77 -24.91 -34.82
C ALA A 110 37.10 -26.09 -34.09
N LEU A 111 36.51 -27.02 -34.83
CA LEU A 111 35.95 -28.28 -34.34
C LEU A 111 36.90 -29.47 -34.59
N GLU A 112 38.22 -29.20 -34.56
CA GLU A 112 39.30 -30.20 -34.72
C GLU A 112 39.38 -30.88 -36.10
N GLY A 113 38.72 -30.30 -37.11
CA GLY A 113 38.81 -30.73 -38.50
C GLY A 113 38.42 -32.20 -38.69
N ALA A 114 39.19 -32.93 -39.51
CA ALA A 114 38.92 -34.34 -39.81
C ALA A 114 39.05 -35.27 -38.59
N ALA A 115 39.75 -34.83 -37.53
CA ALA A 115 39.93 -35.61 -36.31
C ALA A 115 38.81 -35.40 -35.28
N GLY A 116 37.99 -34.35 -35.44
CA GLY A 116 36.89 -34.03 -34.54
C GLY A 116 35.58 -34.73 -34.88
N ASP A 117 34.54 -34.45 -34.08
CA ASP A 117 33.22 -35.09 -34.18
C ASP A 117 32.50 -34.92 -35.53
N LEU A 118 32.88 -33.93 -36.35
CA LEU A 118 32.34 -33.75 -37.70
C LEU A 118 32.98 -34.67 -38.73
N GLY A 119 34.24 -35.09 -38.56
CA GLY A 119 34.96 -35.92 -39.52
C GLY A 119 35.30 -35.22 -40.85
N ALA A 120 35.63 -36.02 -41.86
CA ALA A 120 36.01 -35.52 -43.19
C ALA A 120 34.78 -34.94 -43.96
N PRO A 121 34.98 -33.96 -44.86
CA PRO A 121 33.90 -33.47 -45.71
C PRO A 121 33.46 -34.56 -46.69
N THR A 122 32.14 -34.70 -46.91
CA THR A 122 31.55 -35.72 -47.79
C THR A 122 30.94 -35.14 -49.07
N ALA A 123 30.87 -33.81 -49.15
CA ALA A 123 30.38 -33.09 -50.32
C ALA A 123 31.06 -31.71 -50.45
N GLU A 124 30.98 -31.13 -51.65
CA GLU A 124 31.35 -29.75 -51.90
C GLU A 124 30.41 -28.77 -51.17
N GLN A 125 30.94 -27.61 -50.80
CA GLN A 125 30.14 -26.53 -50.21
C GLN A 125 29.06 -26.05 -51.20
N ALA A 126 27.80 -26.08 -50.79
CA ALA A 126 26.67 -25.59 -51.57
C ALA A 126 26.15 -24.26 -50.98
N CYS A 127 25.96 -23.25 -51.81
CA CYS A 127 25.40 -21.96 -51.39
C CYS A 127 24.19 -21.58 -52.23
N ALA A 128 23.06 -21.32 -51.59
CA ALA A 128 21.83 -20.85 -52.21
C ALA A 128 21.13 -19.83 -51.30
N ASP A 129 20.63 -18.73 -51.87
CA ASP A 129 19.82 -17.72 -51.18
C ASP A 129 20.44 -17.18 -49.87
N GLY A 130 21.77 -17.03 -49.84
CA GLY A 130 22.51 -16.52 -48.68
C GLY A 130 22.75 -17.53 -47.55
N LEU A 131 22.35 -18.79 -47.74
CA LEU A 131 22.71 -19.93 -46.91
C LEU A 131 23.77 -20.76 -47.63
N CYS A 132 24.92 -20.95 -46.98
CA CYS A 132 25.91 -21.93 -47.40
C CYS A 132 25.87 -23.13 -46.45
N SER A 133 26.01 -24.33 -46.97
CA SER A 133 26.11 -25.57 -46.19
C SER A 133 27.16 -26.51 -46.77
N GLN A 134 27.76 -27.32 -45.91
CA GLN A 134 28.63 -28.41 -46.32
C GLN A 134 28.39 -29.62 -45.40
N GLU A 135 28.34 -30.79 -46.01
CA GLU A 135 28.12 -32.08 -45.34
C GLU A 135 29.47 -32.73 -45.01
N PHE A 136 29.50 -33.40 -43.86
CA PHE A 136 30.64 -34.12 -43.29
C PHE A 136 30.17 -35.49 -42.78
N GLU A 137 31.09 -36.40 -42.52
CA GLU A 137 30.78 -37.77 -42.06
C GLU A 137 29.95 -37.78 -40.77
N GLY A 138 30.24 -36.86 -39.85
CA GLY A 138 29.63 -36.73 -38.54
C GLY A 138 28.60 -35.61 -38.43
N GLY A 139 28.22 -34.94 -39.52
CA GLY A 139 27.18 -33.91 -39.51
C GLY A 139 27.34 -32.84 -40.59
N ALA A 140 26.83 -31.64 -40.34
CA ALA A 140 26.81 -30.56 -41.32
C ALA A 140 27.15 -29.21 -40.68
N ILE A 141 27.81 -28.33 -41.43
CA ILE A 141 28.02 -26.93 -41.04
C ILE A 141 27.19 -26.04 -41.97
N PHE A 142 26.47 -25.11 -41.37
CA PHE A 142 25.68 -24.09 -42.07
C PHE A 142 26.22 -22.71 -41.76
N TRP A 143 26.31 -21.85 -42.77
CA TRP A 143 26.73 -20.47 -42.62
C TRP A 143 25.72 -19.52 -43.26
N THR A 144 25.43 -18.44 -42.55
CA THR A 144 24.80 -17.25 -43.11
C THR A 144 25.59 -16.01 -42.69
N SER A 145 25.47 -14.93 -43.45
CA SER A 145 26.06 -13.65 -43.05
C SER A 145 25.50 -13.10 -41.74
N ALA A 146 24.27 -13.48 -41.37
CA ALA A 146 23.59 -12.99 -40.17
C ALA A 146 24.03 -13.69 -38.88
N THR A 147 24.27 -15.01 -38.94
CA THR A 147 24.59 -15.81 -37.74
C THR A 147 26.01 -16.34 -37.71
N GLY A 148 26.74 -16.34 -38.82
CA GLY A 148 28.00 -17.07 -38.93
C GLY A 148 27.80 -18.58 -39.12
N ALA A 149 28.90 -19.33 -38.98
CA ALA A 149 28.94 -20.77 -39.23
C ALA A 149 28.61 -21.55 -37.95
N HIS A 150 27.63 -22.44 -38.03
CA HIS A 150 27.16 -23.29 -36.93
C HIS A 150 27.02 -24.74 -37.36
N ALA A 151 27.40 -25.66 -36.49
CA ALA A 151 27.38 -27.10 -36.77
C ALA A 151 26.14 -27.78 -36.22
N VAL A 152 25.64 -28.80 -36.93
CA VAL A 152 24.71 -29.81 -36.40
C VAL A 152 25.38 -31.17 -36.48
N LEU A 153 25.75 -31.71 -35.33
CA LEU A 153 26.39 -33.02 -35.21
C LEU A 153 25.35 -34.13 -35.37
N GLN A 154 25.63 -35.11 -36.22
CA GLN A 154 24.73 -36.24 -36.50
C GLN A 154 24.98 -37.42 -35.56
N THR A 155 26.25 -37.68 -35.25
CA THR A 155 26.70 -38.87 -34.52
C THR A 155 27.14 -38.55 -33.09
N ALA A 156 27.46 -37.28 -32.82
CA ALA A 156 27.82 -36.75 -31.51
C ALA A 156 26.74 -35.79 -30.98
N GLY A 157 26.79 -35.49 -29.67
CA GLY A 157 25.81 -34.61 -29.02
C GLY A 157 24.44 -35.26 -28.79
N ARG A 158 23.42 -34.44 -28.53
CA ARG A 158 22.05 -34.89 -28.22
C ARG A 158 20.97 -34.17 -29.01
N THR A 159 21.16 -32.89 -29.33
CA THR A 159 20.21 -32.09 -30.10
C THR A 159 20.41 -32.24 -31.60
N GLY A 160 21.66 -32.38 -32.05
CA GLY A 160 21.97 -32.62 -33.45
C GLY A 160 21.41 -33.94 -34.01
N PRO A 161 21.61 -35.12 -33.37
CA PRO A 161 21.01 -36.37 -33.83
C PRO A 161 19.48 -36.30 -33.93
N ALA A 162 18.85 -35.56 -33.01
CA ALA A 162 17.41 -35.33 -33.04
C ALA A 162 16.96 -34.42 -34.19
N TRP A 163 17.78 -33.47 -34.60
CA TRP A 163 17.52 -32.63 -35.78
C TRP A 163 17.45 -33.49 -37.05
N TYR A 164 18.41 -34.41 -37.25
CA TYR A 164 18.39 -35.36 -38.38
C TYR A 164 17.16 -36.26 -38.34
N ALA A 165 16.87 -36.85 -37.18
CA ALA A 165 15.71 -37.74 -37.00
C ALA A 165 14.35 -37.06 -37.29
N LYS A 166 14.28 -35.72 -37.16
CA LYS A 166 13.07 -34.92 -37.42
C LYS A 166 12.95 -34.44 -38.87
N GLY A 167 13.86 -34.82 -39.78
CA GLY A 167 13.84 -34.40 -41.18
C GLY A 167 14.74 -33.19 -41.49
N GLY A 168 15.66 -32.86 -40.58
CA GLY A 168 16.75 -31.93 -40.81
C GLY A 168 16.34 -30.55 -41.29
N LEU A 169 17.05 -30.05 -42.30
CA LEU A 169 16.92 -28.68 -42.81
C LEU A 169 15.48 -28.35 -43.22
N ALA A 170 14.78 -29.29 -43.85
CA ALA A 170 13.42 -29.08 -44.35
C ALA A 170 12.39 -28.91 -43.22
N ALA A 171 12.56 -29.59 -42.09
CA ALA A 171 11.58 -29.60 -41.00
C ALA A 171 11.91 -28.66 -39.85
N VAL A 172 13.20 -28.55 -39.51
CA VAL A 172 13.68 -27.81 -38.34
C VAL A 172 14.43 -26.52 -38.73
N GLY A 173 14.95 -26.44 -39.96
CA GLY A 173 15.73 -25.31 -40.45
C GLY A 173 17.21 -25.41 -40.08
N TYR A 174 18.02 -24.49 -40.61
CA TYR A 174 19.45 -24.43 -40.34
C TYR A 174 19.74 -23.93 -38.91
N PRO A 175 20.86 -24.35 -38.28
CA PRO A 175 21.25 -23.91 -36.94
C PRO A 175 21.59 -22.42 -36.90
N LEU A 176 21.14 -21.75 -35.85
CA LEU A 176 21.52 -20.38 -35.48
C LEU A 176 22.60 -20.36 -34.39
N THR A 177 22.78 -21.49 -33.71
CA THR A 177 23.83 -21.72 -32.72
C THR A 177 24.39 -23.11 -32.92
N ASP A 178 25.63 -23.32 -32.49
CA ASP A 178 26.10 -24.67 -32.18
C ASP A 178 25.27 -25.29 -31.05
N GLU A 179 25.42 -26.60 -30.87
CA GLU A 179 24.93 -27.28 -29.68
C GLU A 179 25.69 -26.76 -28.45
N ALA A 180 24.98 -26.06 -27.57
CA ALA A 180 25.54 -25.51 -26.36
C ALA A 180 25.27 -26.44 -25.17
N GLU A 181 26.30 -26.73 -24.40
CA GLU A 181 26.18 -27.51 -23.16
C GLU A 181 25.87 -26.61 -21.97
N LEU A 182 24.87 -27.01 -21.19
CA LEU A 182 24.44 -26.35 -19.96
C LEU A 182 24.32 -27.38 -18.84
N ALA A 183 24.26 -26.88 -17.60
CA ALA A 183 23.98 -27.74 -16.45
C ALA A 183 22.68 -28.54 -16.68
N GLY A 184 22.80 -29.86 -16.82
CA GLY A 184 21.68 -30.77 -17.01
C GLY A 184 21.32 -31.08 -18.47
N GLY A 185 22.10 -30.61 -19.46
CA GLY A 185 21.99 -31.10 -20.85
C GLY A 185 22.39 -30.09 -21.92
N THR A 186 21.79 -30.18 -23.10
CA THR A 186 22.22 -29.39 -24.27
C THR A 186 21.07 -28.64 -24.93
N ILE A 187 21.38 -27.57 -25.66
CA ILE A 187 20.39 -26.76 -26.38
C ILE A 187 20.94 -26.30 -27.74
N GLN A 188 20.06 -26.28 -28.73
CA GLN A 188 20.36 -25.73 -30.05
C GLN A 188 19.15 -24.98 -30.63
N LYS A 189 19.41 -23.84 -31.27
CA LYS A 189 18.40 -22.93 -31.81
C LYS A 189 18.44 -22.94 -33.34
N PHE A 190 17.29 -22.90 -34.00
CA PHE A 190 17.17 -23.06 -35.45
C PHE A 190 16.37 -21.94 -36.12
N SER A 191 16.58 -21.74 -37.42
CA SER A 191 16.02 -20.62 -38.20
C SER A 191 14.49 -20.58 -38.28
N THR A 192 13.83 -21.73 -38.16
CA THR A 192 12.36 -21.82 -38.07
C THR A 192 11.81 -21.27 -36.75
N GLY A 193 12.68 -20.91 -35.81
CA GLY A 193 12.33 -20.55 -34.44
C GLY A 193 12.18 -21.75 -33.52
N ARG A 194 12.41 -22.98 -34.00
CA ARG A 194 12.46 -24.17 -33.13
C ARG A 194 13.71 -24.14 -32.26
N VAL A 195 13.54 -24.64 -31.04
CA VAL A 195 14.62 -24.87 -30.07
C VAL A 195 14.55 -26.34 -29.68
N LEU A 196 15.63 -27.06 -29.91
CA LEU A 196 15.79 -28.42 -29.41
C LEU A 196 16.64 -28.37 -28.16
N ALA A 197 16.16 -28.99 -27.08
CA ALA A 197 16.88 -29.04 -25.83
C ALA A 197 16.81 -30.45 -25.25
N TRP A 198 17.96 -31.02 -24.91
CA TRP A 198 18.02 -32.27 -24.16
C TRP A 198 18.15 -31.96 -22.67
N SER A 199 17.20 -32.43 -21.85
CA SER A 199 17.13 -32.13 -20.41
C SER A 199 17.60 -33.31 -19.55
N GLY A 200 18.73 -33.94 -19.90
CA GLY A 200 19.33 -35.06 -19.16
C GLY A 200 18.63 -36.42 -19.35
N ALA A 201 17.33 -36.42 -19.58
CA ALA A 201 16.51 -37.62 -19.71
C ALA A 201 15.67 -37.65 -20.99
N LYS A 202 15.26 -36.47 -21.49
CA LYS A 202 14.35 -36.37 -22.63
C LYS A 202 14.75 -35.21 -23.53
N LEU A 203 14.50 -35.39 -24.82
CA LEU A 203 14.50 -34.30 -25.77
C LEU A 203 13.19 -33.52 -25.65
N LEU A 204 13.31 -32.22 -25.47
CA LEU A 204 12.21 -31.27 -25.45
C LEU A 204 12.36 -30.30 -26.62
N GLU A 205 11.21 -29.80 -27.06
CA GLU A 205 11.13 -28.87 -28.17
C GLU A 205 10.11 -27.78 -27.85
N PHE A 206 10.44 -26.55 -28.20
CA PHE A 206 9.51 -25.43 -28.19
C PHE A 206 9.90 -24.42 -29.27
N SER A 207 8.98 -23.50 -29.58
CA SER A 207 9.23 -22.45 -30.57
C SER A 207 9.44 -21.09 -29.89
N THR A 208 10.51 -20.37 -30.24
CA THR A 208 10.73 -18.96 -29.83
C THR A 208 9.67 -18.01 -30.40
N ARG A 209 8.85 -18.46 -31.34
CA ARG A 209 7.72 -17.72 -31.92
C ARG A 209 6.40 -17.96 -31.19
N SER A 210 6.34 -18.96 -30.31
CA SER A 210 5.19 -19.18 -29.41
C SER A 210 5.14 -18.10 -28.34
N GLY A 211 3.97 -17.92 -27.70
CA GLY A 211 3.83 -16.95 -26.61
C GLY A 211 4.73 -17.24 -25.39
N ILE A 212 5.02 -18.52 -25.14
CA ILE A 212 5.96 -18.94 -24.09
C ILE A 212 7.41 -18.74 -24.53
N GLY A 213 7.77 -19.23 -25.71
CA GLY A 213 9.14 -19.14 -26.20
C GLY A 213 9.60 -17.71 -26.47
N SER A 214 8.69 -16.83 -26.90
CA SER A 214 9.00 -15.41 -27.08
C SER A 214 9.30 -14.74 -25.73
N ARG A 215 8.56 -15.08 -24.67
CA ARG A 215 8.82 -14.60 -23.30
C ARG A 215 10.11 -15.19 -22.74
N TRP A 216 10.38 -16.47 -22.99
CA TRP A 216 11.63 -17.11 -22.58
C TRP A 216 12.83 -16.38 -23.19
N LEU A 217 12.79 -16.10 -24.50
CA LEU A 217 13.83 -15.34 -25.19
C LEU A 217 13.97 -13.92 -24.61
N ALA A 218 12.85 -13.22 -24.41
CA ALA A 218 12.84 -11.86 -23.84
C ALA A 218 13.34 -11.81 -22.39
N ALA A 219 13.27 -12.92 -21.63
CA ALA A 219 13.82 -13.02 -20.30
C ALA A 219 15.33 -13.27 -20.26
N GLY A 220 15.99 -13.46 -21.41
CA GLY A 220 17.42 -13.83 -21.49
C GLY A 220 17.67 -15.31 -21.81
N GLY A 221 16.62 -16.05 -22.18
CA GLY A 221 16.71 -17.42 -22.66
C GLY A 221 17.38 -18.37 -21.67
N GLU A 222 18.29 -19.18 -22.18
CA GLU A 222 18.99 -20.22 -21.43
C GLU A 222 19.88 -19.68 -20.31
N THR A 223 20.34 -18.43 -20.42
CA THR A 223 21.19 -17.81 -19.40
C THR A 223 20.41 -17.49 -18.13
N VAL A 224 19.15 -17.08 -18.25
CA VAL A 224 18.28 -16.69 -17.12
C VAL A 224 17.38 -17.84 -16.71
N LEU A 225 16.59 -18.40 -17.62
CA LEU A 225 15.59 -19.42 -17.31
C LEU A 225 16.14 -20.85 -17.38
N GLY A 226 17.23 -21.05 -18.11
CA GLY A 226 17.81 -22.37 -18.34
C GLY A 226 17.03 -23.21 -19.35
N LEU A 227 17.36 -24.50 -19.37
CA LEU A 227 16.74 -25.48 -20.25
C LEU A 227 15.26 -25.71 -19.88
N PRO A 228 14.40 -26.03 -20.86
CA PRO A 228 13.06 -26.52 -20.57
C PRO A 228 13.15 -27.83 -19.78
N VAL A 229 12.22 -28.02 -18.84
CA VAL A 229 12.09 -29.22 -18.00
C VAL A 229 10.82 -30.00 -18.36
N THR A 230 9.79 -29.30 -18.84
CA THR A 230 8.56 -29.91 -19.38
C THR A 230 8.37 -29.54 -20.84
N ALA A 231 7.58 -30.33 -21.55
CA ALA A 231 6.94 -29.84 -22.76
C ALA A 231 5.96 -28.71 -22.39
N GLU A 232 5.57 -27.91 -23.37
CA GLU A 232 4.51 -26.93 -23.20
C GLU A 232 3.19 -27.65 -22.88
N GLY A 233 2.58 -27.28 -21.74
CA GLY A 233 1.29 -27.79 -21.29
C GLY A 233 0.20 -26.75 -21.49
N CYS A 234 -0.78 -27.05 -22.33
CA CYS A 234 -1.92 -26.18 -22.61
C CYS A 234 -3.23 -26.72 -22.01
N GLY A 235 -4.24 -25.86 -21.93
CA GLY A 235 -5.55 -26.18 -21.34
C GLY A 235 -5.79 -25.54 -19.98
N LEU A 236 -4.96 -24.56 -19.60
CA LEU A 236 -5.22 -23.73 -18.43
C LEU A 236 -6.43 -22.81 -18.69
N LYS A 237 -6.97 -22.20 -17.62
CA LYS A 237 -8.07 -21.24 -17.67
C LYS A 237 -7.87 -20.20 -18.76
N ALA A 238 -8.93 -19.85 -19.49
CA ALA A 238 -8.88 -18.93 -20.62
C ALA A 238 -7.91 -19.38 -21.73
N SER A 239 -7.82 -20.70 -21.98
CA SER A 239 -6.96 -21.30 -23.00
C SER A 239 -5.47 -20.99 -22.82
N GLY A 240 -5.03 -20.89 -21.56
CA GLY A 240 -3.63 -20.63 -21.25
C GLY A 240 -2.76 -21.87 -21.39
N CYS A 241 -1.46 -21.61 -21.48
CA CYS A 241 -0.41 -22.61 -21.52
C CYS A 241 0.67 -22.27 -20.49
N TYR A 242 1.48 -23.25 -20.12
CA TYR A 242 2.67 -23.05 -19.31
C TYR A 242 3.80 -23.96 -19.75
N GLN A 243 5.03 -23.57 -19.41
CA GLN A 243 6.19 -24.43 -19.56
C GLN A 243 7.16 -24.18 -18.40
N GLN A 244 7.64 -25.25 -17.79
CA GLN A 244 8.66 -25.18 -16.76
C GLN A 244 10.05 -25.21 -17.40
N PHE A 245 10.90 -24.33 -16.91
CA PHE A 245 12.33 -24.24 -17.19
C PHE A 245 13.11 -24.43 -15.89
N ALA A 246 14.41 -24.70 -16.00
CA ALA A 246 15.25 -25.03 -14.86
C ALA A 246 15.19 -23.99 -13.71
N ARG A 247 15.02 -22.70 -14.03
CA ARG A 247 15.01 -21.60 -13.05
C ARG A 247 13.69 -20.82 -12.95
N GLY A 248 12.64 -21.26 -13.64
CA GLY A 248 11.36 -20.54 -13.62
C GLY A 248 10.29 -21.20 -14.47
N THR A 249 9.07 -20.66 -14.41
CA THR A 249 7.95 -21.15 -15.22
C THR A 249 7.37 -20.00 -15.99
N VAL A 250 7.21 -20.17 -17.30
CA VAL A 250 6.51 -19.19 -18.14
C VAL A 250 5.06 -19.62 -18.22
N TYR A 251 4.15 -18.72 -17.84
CA TYR A 251 2.71 -18.87 -18.08
C TYR A 251 2.29 -17.90 -19.16
N TRP A 252 1.44 -18.34 -20.06
CA TRP A 252 0.91 -17.54 -21.14
C TRP A 252 -0.60 -17.72 -21.24
N ALA A 253 -1.31 -16.63 -21.54
CA ALA A 253 -2.71 -16.70 -21.92
C ALA A 253 -3.04 -15.66 -23.01
N PRO A 254 -4.04 -15.94 -23.88
CA PRO A 254 -4.55 -14.96 -24.83
C PRO A 254 -4.98 -13.66 -24.12
N GLY A 255 -4.57 -12.51 -24.67
CA GLY A 255 -4.88 -11.20 -24.10
C GLY A 255 -4.11 -10.81 -22.83
N VAL A 256 -3.37 -11.75 -22.21
CA VAL A 256 -2.48 -11.48 -21.07
C VAL A 256 -1.02 -11.42 -21.52
N GLY A 257 -0.62 -12.34 -22.39
CA GLY A 257 0.78 -12.51 -22.78
C GLY A 257 1.52 -13.50 -21.89
N GLY A 258 2.81 -13.67 -22.16
CA GLY A 258 3.69 -14.60 -21.45
C GLY A 258 4.44 -13.89 -20.33
N HIS A 259 4.48 -14.47 -19.14
CA HIS A 259 5.18 -13.93 -17.98
C HIS A 259 5.89 -15.02 -17.18
N VAL A 260 7.02 -14.67 -16.59
CA VAL A 260 7.79 -15.61 -15.77
C VAL A 260 7.34 -15.51 -14.32
N VAL A 261 7.17 -16.65 -13.65
CA VAL A 261 6.99 -16.75 -12.20
C VAL A 261 8.01 -17.74 -11.63
N TRP A 262 8.62 -17.40 -10.50
CA TRP A 262 9.61 -18.24 -9.83
C TRP A 262 9.61 -18.03 -8.31
N GLY A 263 10.43 -18.85 -7.62
CA GLY A 263 10.73 -18.69 -6.20
C GLY A 263 9.50 -18.63 -5.29
N GLY A 264 9.62 -17.84 -4.22
CA GLY A 264 8.57 -17.68 -3.22
C GLY A 264 7.29 -17.05 -3.78
N ILE A 265 7.39 -16.18 -4.78
CA ILE A 265 6.23 -15.56 -5.43
C ILE A 265 5.39 -16.61 -6.16
N ARG A 266 6.02 -17.50 -6.95
CA ARG A 266 5.33 -18.61 -7.60
C ARG A 266 4.64 -19.52 -6.58
N GLY A 267 5.37 -19.92 -5.53
CA GLY A 267 4.82 -20.78 -4.48
C GLY A 267 3.58 -20.18 -3.82
N GLN A 268 3.59 -18.87 -3.53
CA GLN A 268 2.43 -18.19 -2.96
C GLN A 268 1.27 -18.07 -3.96
N TRP A 269 1.55 -17.79 -5.24
CA TRP A 269 0.53 -17.73 -6.27
C TRP A 269 -0.16 -19.08 -6.45
N GLU A 270 0.61 -20.17 -6.55
CA GLU A 270 0.13 -21.55 -6.62
C GLU A 270 -0.71 -21.93 -5.40
N ALA A 271 -0.25 -21.59 -4.19
CA ALA A 271 -0.99 -21.83 -2.94
C ALA A 271 -2.33 -21.08 -2.88
N THR A 272 -2.49 -19.99 -3.64
CA THR A 272 -3.76 -19.26 -3.77
C THR A 272 -4.63 -19.70 -4.96
N GLY A 273 -4.30 -20.84 -5.58
CA GLY A 273 -5.03 -21.41 -6.71
C GLY A 273 -4.55 -20.97 -8.09
N ALA A 274 -3.37 -20.33 -8.17
CA ALA A 274 -2.76 -19.86 -9.42
C ALA A 274 -3.74 -19.06 -10.31
N GLN A 275 -3.80 -19.36 -11.61
CA GLN A 275 -4.72 -18.72 -12.56
C GLN A 275 -6.20 -18.97 -12.25
N ASN A 276 -6.51 -20.04 -11.53
CA ASN A 276 -7.88 -20.36 -11.11
C ASN A 276 -8.30 -19.54 -9.88
N GLY A 277 -7.32 -19.06 -9.11
CA GLY A 277 -7.51 -18.29 -7.89
C GLY A 277 -7.87 -16.82 -8.12
N VAL A 278 -7.97 -16.09 -7.01
CA VAL A 278 -8.36 -14.67 -6.98
C VAL A 278 -7.38 -13.73 -7.67
N LEU A 279 -6.14 -14.16 -7.88
CA LEU A 279 -5.10 -13.37 -8.53
C LEU A 279 -5.12 -13.47 -10.05
N GLY A 280 -5.60 -14.57 -10.62
CA GLY A 280 -5.52 -14.81 -12.06
C GLY A 280 -4.08 -14.93 -12.56
N TYR A 281 -3.86 -14.64 -13.85
CA TYR A 281 -2.53 -14.70 -14.45
C TYR A 281 -1.62 -13.54 -14.00
N PRO A 282 -0.28 -13.74 -14.01
CA PRO A 282 0.68 -12.63 -13.95
C PRO A 282 0.46 -11.68 -15.13
N THR A 283 0.66 -10.38 -14.91
CA THR A 283 0.53 -9.33 -15.93
C THR A 283 1.79 -8.46 -16.05
N GLY A 284 2.86 -8.88 -15.40
CA GLY A 284 4.14 -8.21 -15.36
C GLY A 284 5.20 -9.10 -14.74
N GLU A 285 6.45 -8.79 -14.99
CA GLU A 285 7.57 -9.55 -14.42
C GLU A 285 7.80 -9.18 -12.95
N GLU A 286 8.51 -10.06 -12.24
CA GLU A 286 9.01 -9.76 -10.91
C GLU A 286 9.97 -8.56 -10.95
N SER A 287 9.71 -7.57 -10.09
CA SER A 287 10.53 -6.39 -9.91
C SER A 287 11.11 -6.38 -8.50
N CYS A 288 12.44 -6.43 -8.42
CA CYS A 288 13.19 -6.40 -7.16
C CYS A 288 13.83 -5.03 -6.91
N GLY A 289 14.28 -4.80 -5.68
CA GLY A 289 14.83 -3.50 -5.23
C GLY A 289 13.95 -2.76 -4.23
N LEU A 290 12.94 -3.45 -3.66
CA LEU A 290 12.22 -2.97 -2.50
C LEU A 290 13.11 -3.02 -1.25
N PRO A 291 12.77 -2.29 -0.16
CA PRO A 291 13.51 -2.36 1.10
C PRO A 291 13.79 -3.79 1.55
N GLY A 292 14.99 -4.06 2.06
CA GLY A 292 15.40 -5.41 2.48
C GLY A 292 15.54 -6.40 1.33
N ASN A 293 15.90 -5.93 0.12
CA ASN A 293 16.02 -6.74 -1.10
C ASN A 293 14.71 -7.46 -1.47
N GLY A 294 13.58 -6.83 -1.17
CA GLY A 294 12.27 -7.40 -1.50
C GLY A 294 11.94 -7.26 -2.99
N CYS A 295 11.00 -8.10 -3.41
CA CYS A 295 10.49 -8.16 -4.77
C CYS A 295 8.96 -8.08 -4.79
N VAL A 296 8.40 -7.70 -5.93
CA VAL A 296 6.96 -7.67 -6.16
C VAL A 296 6.66 -8.14 -7.57
N GLN A 297 5.54 -8.84 -7.74
CA GLN A 297 5.00 -9.16 -9.06
C GLN A 297 3.51 -8.80 -9.15
N GLN A 298 3.11 -8.30 -10.32
CA GLN A 298 1.74 -7.92 -10.63
C GLN A 298 0.98 -9.09 -11.25
N PHE A 299 -0.25 -9.27 -10.79
CA PHE A 299 -1.24 -10.21 -11.31
C PHE A 299 -2.53 -9.45 -11.64
N GLN A 300 -3.44 -10.09 -12.37
CA GLN A 300 -4.73 -9.51 -12.76
C GLN A 300 -5.53 -9.01 -11.55
N GLY A 301 -5.58 -9.82 -10.48
CA GLY A 301 -6.38 -9.56 -9.28
C GLY A 301 -5.62 -8.92 -8.12
N GLY A 302 -4.34 -8.56 -8.28
CA GLY A 302 -3.54 -8.03 -7.19
C GLY A 302 -2.04 -8.09 -7.42
N ARG A 303 -1.28 -8.09 -6.34
CA ARG A 303 0.19 -8.19 -6.35
C ARG A 303 0.64 -9.21 -5.33
N ILE A 304 1.78 -9.84 -5.57
CA ILE A 304 2.47 -10.63 -4.54
C ILE A 304 3.76 -9.90 -4.19
N TYR A 305 3.94 -9.62 -2.91
CA TYR A 305 5.17 -9.03 -2.37
C TYR A 305 5.95 -10.11 -1.64
N TRP A 306 7.26 -10.14 -1.85
CA TRP A 306 8.17 -11.05 -1.18
C TRP A 306 9.32 -10.29 -0.53
N SER A 307 9.73 -10.74 0.66
CA SER A 307 11.06 -10.42 1.22
C SER A 307 11.57 -11.59 2.04
N GLY A 308 12.89 -11.70 2.20
CA GLY A 308 13.52 -12.75 3.01
C GLY A 308 12.88 -12.93 4.40
N PRO A 309 12.66 -11.86 5.19
CA PRO A 309 12.10 -11.99 6.53
C PRO A 309 10.61 -12.33 6.61
N THR A 310 9.81 -12.03 5.57
CA THR A 310 8.34 -12.16 5.65
C THR A 310 7.77 -13.24 4.75
N GLY A 311 8.52 -13.73 3.77
CA GLY A 311 7.98 -14.61 2.73
C GLY A 311 7.13 -13.84 1.71
N ALA A 312 6.40 -14.58 0.87
CA ALA A 312 5.54 -14.02 -0.17
C ALA A 312 4.09 -13.91 0.30
N HIS A 313 3.45 -12.75 0.10
CA HIS A 313 2.05 -12.52 0.47
C HIS A 313 1.30 -11.72 -0.58
N VAL A 314 0.01 -12.04 -0.73
CA VAL A 314 -0.93 -11.42 -1.64
C VAL A 314 -1.42 -10.08 -1.09
N ILE A 315 -1.39 -9.04 -1.92
CA ILE A 315 -1.95 -7.71 -1.66
C ILE A 315 -2.98 -7.39 -2.75
N ARG A 316 -4.22 -7.10 -2.36
CA ARG A 316 -5.33 -6.86 -3.29
C ARG A 316 -6.42 -5.96 -2.71
N GLY A 317 -7.37 -5.57 -3.54
CA GLY A 317 -8.62 -4.92 -3.12
C GLY A 317 -8.44 -3.61 -2.34
N GLY A 318 -9.44 -3.26 -1.54
CA GLY A 318 -9.45 -2.01 -0.76
C GLY A 318 -8.30 -1.93 0.26
N ILE A 319 -7.92 -3.06 0.87
CA ILE A 319 -6.77 -3.13 1.77
C ILE A 319 -5.48 -2.79 1.03
N GLY A 320 -5.24 -3.44 -0.10
CA GLY A 320 -4.03 -3.21 -0.90
C GLY A 320 -3.94 -1.78 -1.41
N SER A 321 -5.03 -1.24 -1.97
CA SER A 321 -5.07 0.16 -2.41
C SER A 321 -4.76 1.13 -1.28
N ARG A 322 -5.28 0.87 -0.07
CA ARG A 322 -5.03 1.71 1.10
C ARG A 322 -3.57 1.66 1.57
N TRP A 323 -3.00 0.46 1.63
CA TRP A 323 -1.60 0.27 2.02
C TRP A 323 -0.64 0.88 0.97
N THR A 324 -0.93 0.72 -0.32
CA THR A 324 -0.16 1.36 -1.39
C THR A 324 -0.23 2.89 -1.30
N ALA A 325 -1.42 3.47 -1.06
CA ALA A 325 -1.58 4.91 -0.85
C ALA A 325 -0.82 5.44 0.37
N ALA A 326 -0.57 4.59 1.37
CA ALA A 326 0.24 4.94 2.54
C ALA A 326 1.76 4.84 2.30
N GLY A 327 2.20 4.43 1.10
CA GLY A 327 3.62 4.25 0.75
C GLY A 327 4.09 2.79 0.67
N ALA A 328 3.17 1.82 0.70
CA ALA A 328 3.45 0.39 0.56
C ALA A 328 4.54 -0.10 1.54
N THR A 329 5.57 -0.80 1.05
CA THR A 329 6.69 -1.34 1.84
C THR A 329 7.56 -0.27 2.47
N ARG A 330 7.47 0.99 2.04
CA ARG A 330 8.16 2.14 2.65
C ARG A 330 7.31 2.87 3.69
N SER A 331 6.04 2.48 3.84
CA SER A 331 5.16 3.02 4.86
C SER A 331 5.55 2.52 6.26
N MET A 332 4.91 3.08 7.29
CA MET A 332 5.06 2.60 8.67
C MET A 332 4.63 1.14 8.87
N LEU A 333 3.89 0.55 7.93
CA LEU A 333 3.45 -0.83 8.03
C LEU A 333 4.49 -1.83 7.52
N GLY A 334 5.39 -1.43 6.61
CA GLY A 334 6.37 -2.34 6.02
C GLY A 334 5.72 -3.45 5.15
N PHE A 335 6.38 -4.59 5.08
CA PHE A 335 5.92 -5.76 4.32
C PHE A 335 4.73 -6.47 4.98
N PRO A 336 3.86 -7.13 4.19
CA PRO A 336 2.84 -8.02 4.73
C PRO A 336 3.42 -9.21 5.49
N LEU A 337 2.71 -9.64 6.52
CA LEU A 337 2.99 -10.85 7.30
C LEU A 337 1.98 -11.97 7.03
N THR A 338 0.82 -11.61 6.47
CA THR A 338 -0.24 -12.55 6.11
C THR A 338 -0.85 -12.14 4.77
N ASN A 339 -1.53 -13.07 4.12
CA ASN A 339 -2.57 -12.73 3.14
C ASN A 339 -3.75 -12.01 3.82
N GLU A 340 -4.66 -11.45 3.02
CA GLU A 340 -5.95 -10.92 3.48
C GLU A 340 -6.77 -12.03 4.17
N GLN A 341 -7.19 -11.77 5.41
CA GLN A 341 -8.01 -12.66 6.24
C GLN A 341 -9.41 -12.05 6.39
N CYS A 342 -10.39 -12.62 5.70
CA CYS A 342 -11.79 -12.22 5.80
C CYS A 342 -12.55 -13.09 6.81
N GLY A 343 -13.82 -12.75 7.07
CA GLY A 343 -14.63 -13.39 8.13
C GLY A 343 -14.51 -12.70 9.48
N GLN A 344 -14.03 -11.45 9.49
CA GLN A 344 -14.05 -10.61 10.69
C GLN A 344 -15.49 -10.14 10.98
N ALA A 345 -15.71 -9.51 12.14
CA ALA A 345 -16.99 -8.91 12.50
C ALA A 345 -17.54 -8.03 11.36
N ALA A 346 -18.87 -7.99 11.19
CA ALA A 346 -19.51 -7.28 10.08
C ALA A 346 -18.98 -7.67 8.68
N GLN A 347 -18.57 -8.94 8.50
CA GLN A 347 -18.04 -9.49 7.25
C GLN A 347 -16.81 -8.74 6.72
N GLY A 348 -16.04 -8.11 7.61
CA GLY A 348 -14.85 -7.40 7.21
C GLY A 348 -13.65 -8.31 6.99
N CYS A 349 -12.55 -7.67 6.60
CA CYS A 349 -11.26 -8.31 6.37
C CYS A 349 -10.15 -7.56 7.10
N VAL A 350 -9.07 -8.26 7.39
CA VAL A 350 -7.85 -7.69 7.95
C VAL A 350 -6.64 -8.26 7.23
N GLN A 351 -5.60 -7.46 7.07
CA GLN A 351 -4.29 -7.95 6.67
C GLN A 351 -3.23 -7.42 7.61
N ARG A 352 -2.33 -8.31 8.05
CA ARG A 352 -1.26 -7.97 8.99
C ARG A 352 0.01 -7.62 8.23
N PHE A 353 0.72 -6.63 8.75
CA PHE A 353 1.98 -6.11 8.25
C PHE A 353 2.96 -5.97 9.42
N GLN A 354 4.25 -5.82 9.13
CA GLN A 354 5.30 -5.71 10.16
C GLN A 354 4.99 -4.64 11.22
N GLY A 355 4.48 -3.47 10.81
CA GLY A 355 4.20 -2.34 11.68
C GLY A 355 2.74 -2.18 12.15
N GLY A 356 1.86 -3.12 11.82
CA GLY A 356 0.44 -3.00 12.16
C GLY A 356 -0.49 -3.81 11.26
N SER A 357 -1.69 -3.31 11.01
CA SER A 357 -2.68 -3.98 10.17
C SER A 357 -3.51 -2.98 9.39
N VAL A 358 -4.08 -3.44 8.28
CA VAL A 358 -5.12 -2.71 7.56
C VAL A 358 -6.43 -3.46 7.76
N TYR A 359 -7.45 -2.76 8.25
CA TYR A 359 -8.78 -3.30 8.48
C TYR A 359 -9.73 -2.74 7.43
N TRP A 360 -10.59 -3.58 6.89
CA TRP A 360 -11.62 -3.20 5.94
C TRP A 360 -12.98 -3.75 6.36
N SER A 361 -14.02 -2.94 6.19
CA SER A 361 -15.42 -3.37 6.21
C SER A 361 -16.17 -2.64 5.11
N SER A 362 -17.34 -3.14 4.70
CA SER A 362 -18.21 -2.45 3.75
C SER A 362 -18.66 -1.07 4.25
N ALA A 363 -18.83 -0.91 5.57
CA ALA A 363 -19.29 0.34 6.18
C ALA A 363 -18.19 1.40 6.31
N THR A 364 -16.94 1.00 6.56
CA THR A 364 -15.85 1.95 6.84
C THR A 364 -14.88 2.10 5.68
N GLY A 365 -14.81 1.14 4.76
CA GLY A 365 -13.66 1.02 3.88
C GLY A 365 -12.39 0.60 4.64
N ALA A 366 -11.22 0.75 3.99
CA ALA A 366 -9.94 0.28 4.52
C ALA A 366 -9.18 1.37 5.30
N TRP A 367 -8.68 1.04 6.49
CA TRP A 367 -7.94 1.94 7.37
C TRP A 367 -6.77 1.24 8.07
N LEU A 368 -5.66 1.96 8.22
CA LEU A 368 -4.45 1.47 8.89
C LEU A 368 -4.62 1.61 10.40
N ALA A 369 -4.24 0.59 11.17
CA ALA A 369 -4.04 0.69 12.61
C ALA A 369 -2.69 0.06 12.98
N GLY A 370 -1.82 0.84 13.64
CA GLY A 370 -0.45 0.42 13.96
C GLY A 370 0.09 1.02 15.26
N ARG A 371 1.40 0.92 15.44
CA ARG A 371 2.20 1.59 16.49
C ARG A 371 1.64 1.39 17.91
N GLY A 372 1.64 2.44 18.74
CA GLY A 372 1.25 2.40 20.15
C GLY A 372 -0.27 2.21 20.37
N ILE A 373 -1.07 2.28 19.31
CA ILE A 373 -2.53 2.18 19.38
C ILE A 373 -3.01 0.74 19.17
N VAL A 374 -2.41 0.00 18.22
CA VAL A 374 -2.94 -1.31 17.77
C VAL A 374 -3.05 -2.33 18.90
N SER A 375 -2.08 -2.39 19.82
CA SER A 375 -2.13 -3.30 20.96
C SER A 375 -3.32 -3.03 21.87
N LYS A 376 -3.67 -1.75 22.09
CA LYS A 376 -4.83 -1.38 22.90
C LYS A 376 -6.14 -1.65 22.18
N TYR A 377 -6.17 -1.44 20.86
CA TYR A 377 -7.33 -1.77 20.03
C TYR A 377 -7.64 -3.27 20.04
N LEU A 378 -6.60 -4.12 19.87
CA LEU A 378 -6.75 -5.56 19.95
C LEU A 378 -7.18 -6.02 21.35
N ALA A 379 -6.61 -5.44 22.41
CA ALA A 379 -7.03 -5.71 23.79
C ALA A 379 -8.48 -5.25 24.09
N ALA A 380 -9.03 -4.32 23.31
CA ALA A 380 -10.42 -3.89 23.37
C ALA A 380 -11.38 -4.76 22.51
N GLY A 381 -10.91 -5.90 21.99
CA GLY A 381 -11.68 -6.83 21.17
C GLY A 381 -11.59 -6.59 19.67
N GLY A 382 -10.73 -5.68 19.21
CA GLY A 382 -10.54 -5.39 17.80
C GLY A 382 -11.84 -5.00 17.08
N PRO A 383 -12.04 -5.43 15.81
CA PRO A 383 -13.24 -5.06 15.05
C PRO A 383 -14.56 -5.56 15.65
N GLY A 384 -14.53 -6.67 16.39
CA GLY A 384 -15.71 -7.19 17.11
C GLY A 384 -15.95 -6.53 18.47
N GLY A 385 -15.02 -5.69 18.91
CA GLY A 385 -15.06 -5.04 20.22
C GLY A 385 -15.96 -3.81 20.30
N SER A 386 -15.87 -3.13 21.45
CA SER A 386 -16.69 -1.94 21.74
C SER A 386 -16.45 -0.79 20.77
N LEU A 387 -15.24 -0.67 20.21
CA LEU A 387 -14.85 0.40 19.28
C LEU A 387 -15.30 0.17 17.83
N GLY A 388 -15.41 -1.09 17.39
CA GLY A 388 -15.65 -1.44 15.99
C GLY A 388 -14.45 -1.13 15.09
N TYR A 389 -14.69 -0.97 13.78
CA TYR A 389 -13.64 -0.71 12.80
C TYR A 389 -13.03 0.69 12.93
N PRO A 390 -11.75 0.88 12.54
CA PRO A 390 -11.18 2.22 12.41
C PRO A 390 -11.89 3.00 11.30
N ILE A 391 -12.02 4.31 11.47
CA ILE A 391 -12.61 5.25 10.49
C ILE A 391 -11.65 6.39 10.11
N SER A 392 -10.45 6.39 10.68
CA SER A 392 -9.37 7.31 10.33
C SER A 392 -8.03 6.58 10.34
N ASN A 393 -7.01 7.16 9.72
CA ASN A 393 -5.63 6.77 10.01
C ASN A 393 -5.26 7.25 11.42
N GLU A 394 -4.27 6.59 12.02
CA GLU A 394 -3.54 7.13 13.16
C GLU A 394 -2.86 8.45 12.78
N ARG A 395 -3.06 9.48 13.59
CA ARG A 395 -2.40 10.80 13.48
C ARG A 395 -1.48 10.97 14.66
N CYS A 396 -0.23 11.36 14.42
CA CYS A 396 0.74 11.61 15.48
C CYS A 396 1.28 13.04 15.42
N SER A 397 1.35 13.72 16.57
CA SER A 397 1.94 15.05 16.73
C SER A 397 2.47 15.23 18.15
N GLY A 398 3.67 15.80 18.28
CA GLY A 398 4.27 16.11 19.58
C GLY A 398 4.41 14.91 20.53
N GLY A 399 4.76 13.73 19.99
CA GLY A 399 4.90 12.49 20.78
C GLY A 399 3.59 11.86 21.27
N SER A 400 2.45 12.37 20.81
CA SER A 400 1.12 11.79 21.04
C SER A 400 0.52 11.33 19.72
N CYS A 401 -0.27 10.27 19.74
CA CYS A 401 -1.00 9.74 18.60
C CYS A 401 -2.48 9.57 18.95
N ALA A 402 -3.34 9.65 17.96
CA ALA A 402 -4.77 9.38 18.11
C ALA A 402 -5.37 8.78 16.84
N GLN A 403 -6.40 7.97 17.03
CA GLN A 403 -7.15 7.34 15.94
C GLN A 403 -8.62 7.22 16.32
N SER A 404 -9.49 7.50 15.34
CA SER A 404 -10.94 7.37 15.47
C SER A 404 -11.44 6.03 14.95
N TYR A 405 -12.44 5.50 15.64
CA TYR A 405 -13.13 4.24 15.39
C TYR A 405 -14.64 4.49 15.29
N GLN A 406 -15.40 3.53 14.79
CA GLN A 406 -16.86 3.67 14.62
C GLN A 406 -17.58 4.13 15.90
N ARG A 407 -17.10 3.71 17.07
CA ARG A 407 -17.75 3.94 18.37
C ARG A 407 -16.82 4.52 19.44
N GLY A 408 -15.83 5.31 19.02
CA GLY A 408 -14.94 5.99 19.95
C GLY A 408 -13.58 6.32 19.36
N ASP A 409 -12.63 6.60 20.24
CA ASP A 409 -11.28 7.02 19.88
C ASP A 409 -10.26 6.32 20.78
N ILE A 410 -9.06 6.07 20.24
CA ILE A 410 -7.91 5.68 21.04
C ILE A 410 -6.84 6.76 20.91
N THR A 411 -6.28 7.18 22.04
CA THR A 411 -5.10 8.05 22.08
C THR A 411 -3.93 7.31 22.70
N TRP A 412 -2.71 7.65 22.31
CA TRP A 412 -1.48 7.16 22.94
C TRP A 412 -0.50 8.31 23.13
N SER A 413 0.26 8.30 24.23
CA SER A 413 1.48 9.10 24.36
C SER A 413 2.53 8.33 25.16
N GLY A 414 3.80 8.71 25.02
CA GLY A 414 4.88 8.07 25.77
C GLY A 414 4.72 8.18 27.30
N SER A 415 4.11 9.25 27.80
CA SER A 415 3.90 9.47 29.24
C SER A 415 2.62 8.87 29.79
N ALA A 416 1.58 8.73 28.96
CA ALA A 416 0.25 8.31 29.41
C ALA A 416 -0.16 6.90 28.97
N GLY A 417 0.58 6.30 28.03
CA GLY A 417 0.19 5.07 27.37
C GLY A 417 -1.08 5.22 26.53
N ALA A 418 -1.65 4.10 26.11
CA ALA A 418 -2.87 4.07 25.29
C ALA A 418 -4.14 4.15 26.16
N ARG A 419 -5.07 5.04 25.78
CA ARG A 419 -6.38 5.22 26.44
C ARG A 419 -7.51 5.13 25.42
N VAL A 420 -8.57 4.43 25.82
CA VAL A 420 -9.81 4.29 25.05
C VAL A 420 -10.80 5.34 25.54
N TYR A 421 -11.39 6.06 24.59
CA TYR A 421 -12.48 7.00 24.81
C TYR A 421 -13.72 6.46 24.09
N PRO A 422 -14.79 6.11 24.81
CA PRO A 422 -16.03 5.69 24.17
C PRO A 422 -16.65 6.86 23.39
N MET A 423 -17.60 6.53 22.51
CA MET A 423 -18.35 7.51 21.73
C MET A 423 -18.96 8.60 22.63
N SER A 424 -18.70 9.85 22.28
CA SER A 424 -19.20 11.04 22.96
C SER A 424 -19.39 12.19 21.96
N GLU A 425 -19.92 13.33 22.39
CA GLU A 425 -20.03 14.52 21.55
C GLU A 425 -18.66 15.03 21.06
N CYS A 426 -17.57 14.74 21.77
CA CYS A 426 -16.21 15.04 21.28
C CYS A 426 -15.88 14.22 20.03
N HIS A 427 -16.32 12.96 19.97
CA HIS A 427 -16.15 12.09 18.79
C HIS A 427 -16.85 12.66 17.55
N LYS A 428 -18.00 13.33 17.73
CA LYS A 428 -18.74 13.99 16.65
C LYS A 428 -17.98 15.17 16.01
N LEU A 429 -17.03 15.75 16.75
CA LEU A 429 -16.12 16.76 16.19
C LEU A 429 -15.09 16.15 15.23
N ASN A 430 -14.80 14.85 15.35
CA ASN A 430 -13.77 14.15 14.58
C ASN A 430 -14.29 13.55 13.26
N ASN A 431 -15.58 13.22 13.21
CA ASN A 431 -16.19 12.46 12.11
C ASN A 431 -17.14 13.28 11.22
N GLY A 432 -17.06 14.61 11.28
CA GLY A 432 -17.83 15.52 10.41
C GLY A 432 -19.30 15.70 10.79
N GLN A 433 -19.73 15.20 11.95
CA GLN A 433 -21.11 15.36 12.43
C GLN A 433 -21.36 16.74 13.06
N SER A 434 -20.33 17.52 13.40
CA SER A 434 -20.50 18.91 13.85
C SER A 434 -20.93 19.83 12.71
N LYS A 435 -21.95 20.66 12.95
CA LYS A 435 -22.39 21.73 12.04
C LYS A 435 -21.51 22.98 12.13
N TYR A 436 -20.71 23.10 13.20
CA TYR A 436 -19.81 24.23 13.41
C TYR A 436 -18.35 23.80 13.45
N SER A 437 -17.49 24.61 12.85
CA SER A 437 -16.04 24.42 12.89
C SER A 437 -15.48 24.67 14.30
N THR A 438 -14.51 23.85 14.69
CA THR A 438 -13.68 24.06 15.88
C THR A 438 -12.50 24.98 15.59
N TYR A 439 -12.25 25.34 14.33
CA TYR A 439 -11.10 26.13 13.88
C TYR A 439 -9.74 25.58 14.36
N GLY A 440 -9.65 24.26 14.55
CA GLY A 440 -8.42 23.61 15.01
C GLY A 440 -8.04 23.92 16.46
N ALA A 441 -8.99 24.41 17.27
CA ALA A 441 -8.74 24.73 18.68
C ALA A 441 -8.16 23.56 19.46
N ASN A 442 -7.33 23.86 20.47
CA ASN A 442 -6.74 22.85 21.33
C ASN A 442 -7.81 22.21 22.22
N ARG A 443 -8.81 23.01 22.61
CA ARG A 443 -9.92 22.59 23.45
C ARG A 443 -11.23 23.18 22.99
N VAL A 444 -12.30 22.44 23.21
CA VAL A 444 -13.66 22.82 22.85
C VAL A 444 -14.59 22.49 24.00
N LEU A 445 -15.30 23.48 24.52
CA LEU A 445 -16.47 23.23 25.37
C LEU A 445 -17.70 23.15 24.47
N ILE A 446 -18.41 22.03 24.54
CA ILE A 446 -19.69 21.85 23.87
C ILE A 446 -20.77 22.02 24.93
N THR A 447 -21.67 22.99 24.76
CA THR A 447 -22.77 23.27 25.68
C THR A 447 -24.09 23.16 24.93
N TRP A 448 -24.96 22.24 25.35
CA TRP A 448 -26.22 22.04 24.65
C TRP A 448 -27.41 21.75 25.54
N THR A 449 -28.58 22.08 25.02
CA THR A 449 -29.89 21.70 25.57
C THR A 449 -30.53 20.64 24.67
N GLY A 450 -31.55 19.94 25.18
CA GLY A 450 -32.32 18.97 24.38
C GLY A 450 -33.12 19.66 23.26
N GLY A 451 -33.56 20.89 23.50
CA GLY A 451 -34.30 21.70 22.53
C GLY A 451 -34.31 23.19 22.89
N TYR A 452 -34.98 23.98 22.05
CA TYR A 452 -35.20 25.40 22.32
C TYR A 452 -36.12 25.59 23.55
N GLY A 453 -36.03 26.74 24.23
CA GLY A 453 -36.84 27.03 25.42
C GLY A 453 -36.37 26.35 26.71
N GLN A 454 -35.30 25.55 26.66
CA GLN A 454 -34.73 24.87 27.83
C GLN A 454 -33.49 25.59 28.34
N SER A 455 -33.40 25.82 29.65
CA SER A 455 -32.26 26.48 30.28
C SER A 455 -31.26 25.52 30.92
N HIS A 456 -31.66 24.29 31.28
CA HIS A 456 -30.73 23.26 31.77
C HIS A 456 -29.94 22.68 30.60
N ALA A 457 -28.62 22.70 30.70
CA ALA A 457 -27.71 22.34 29.63
C ALA A 457 -26.69 21.28 30.07
N THR A 458 -26.31 20.43 29.13
CA THR A 458 -25.14 19.55 29.28
C THR A 458 -23.90 20.26 28.75
N ASN A 459 -22.79 20.09 29.44
CA ASN A 459 -21.50 20.68 29.13
C ASN A 459 -20.44 19.58 29.01
N MET A 460 -19.76 19.52 27.87
CA MET A 460 -18.71 18.54 27.58
C MET A 460 -17.44 19.28 27.18
N TYR A 461 -16.37 19.12 27.96
CA TYR A 461 -15.09 19.71 27.63
C TYR A 461 -14.19 18.70 26.94
N CYS A 462 -13.86 19.00 25.70
CA CYS A 462 -13.04 18.18 24.82
C CYS A 462 -11.61 18.74 24.77
N LYS A 463 -10.63 17.84 24.69
CA LYS A 463 -9.24 18.18 24.40
C LYS A 463 -8.79 17.53 23.10
N SER A 464 -7.99 18.24 22.32
CA SER A 464 -7.35 17.73 21.12
C SER A 464 -6.08 16.96 21.48
N VAL A 465 -5.99 15.71 21.01
CA VAL A 465 -4.79 14.88 21.06
C VAL A 465 -4.42 14.54 19.61
N ALA A 466 -3.28 15.06 19.14
CA ALA A 466 -2.86 14.92 17.75
C ALA A 466 -3.97 15.26 16.72
N GLY A 467 -4.76 16.31 17.01
CA GLY A 467 -5.86 16.75 16.15
C GLY A 467 -7.18 15.99 16.32
N THR A 468 -7.26 15.03 17.24
CA THR A 468 -8.49 14.27 17.55
C THR A 468 -9.05 14.70 18.89
N TYR A 469 -10.31 15.13 18.93
CA TYR A 469 -10.99 15.58 20.14
C TYR A 469 -11.49 14.40 20.97
N VAL A 470 -11.08 14.33 22.23
CA VAL A 470 -11.54 13.34 23.20
C VAL A 470 -12.06 14.02 24.46
N GLN A 471 -12.97 13.35 25.17
CA GLN A 471 -13.56 13.87 26.41
C GLN A 471 -12.49 14.08 27.49
N ASP A 472 -12.48 15.27 28.10
CA ASP A 472 -11.76 15.55 29.35
C ASP A 472 -12.71 15.42 30.54
N TRP A 473 -13.85 16.11 30.50
CA TRP A 473 -14.92 15.96 31.49
C TRP A 473 -16.31 16.32 30.92
N ARG A 474 -17.35 15.91 31.65
CA ARG A 474 -18.76 16.22 31.39
C ARG A 474 -19.42 16.68 32.68
N THR A 475 -20.26 17.70 32.61
CA THR A 475 -21.08 18.19 33.73
C THR A 475 -22.39 18.78 33.22
N ASP A 476 -23.34 19.05 34.11
CA ASP A 476 -24.51 19.87 33.81
C ASP A 476 -24.24 21.36 34.11
N GLY A 477 -25.15 22.21 33.68
CA GLY A 477 -25.05 23.65 33.78
C GLY A 477 -26.34 24.34 33.39
N TYR A 478 -26.30 25.66 33.31
CA TYR A 478 -27.41 26.43 32.76
C TYR A 478 -26.95 27.41 31.68
N VAL A 479 -27.89 27.70 30.79
CA VAL A 479 -27.78 28.74 29.76
C VAL A 479 -28.81 29.83 30.05
N GLY A 480 -29.09 30.69 29.07
CA GLY A 480 -30.15 31.68 29.16
C GLY A 480 -31.47 31.09 29.64
N ALA A 481 -32.24 31.83 30.44
CA ALA A 481 -33.50 31.36 31.00
C ALA A 481 -34.56 31.02 29.93
N SER A 482 -34.50 31.65 28.76
CA SER A 482 -35.29 31.30 27.57
C SER A 482 -34.64 30.21 26.71
N GLY A 483 -33.50 29.67 27.14
CA GLY A 483 -32.70 28.69 26.42
C GLY A 483 -31.84 29.26 25.30
N PHE A 484 -31.47 28.42 24.34
CA PHE A 484 -30.80 28.87 23.13
C PHE A 484 -31.76 29.62 22.20
N LYS A 485 -31.23 30.61 21.49
CA LYS A 485 -31.96 31.38 20.48
C LYS A 485 -32.40 30.49 19.30
N PRO A 486 -33.70 30.45 18.96
CA PRO A 486 -34.20 29.81 17.74
C PRO A 486 -33.76 30.55 16.45
N PRO A 487 -33.74 29.88 15.29
CA PRO A 487 -33.50 30.52 14.00
C PRO A 487 -34.51 31.66 13.77
N GLY A 488 -34.05 32.77 13.21
CA GLY A 488 -34.89 33.94 12.90
C GLY A 488 -35.28 34.82 14.09
N VAL A 489 -35.10 34.37 15.33
CA VAL A 489 -35.37 35.19 16.53
C VAL A 489 -34.15 36.08 16.80
N PRO A 490 -34.24 37.42 16.80
CA PRO A 490 -33.13 38.27 17.22
C PRO A 490 -32.69 37.90 18.64
N SER A 491 -31.38 37.85 18.89
CA SER A 491 -30.90 37.62 20.27
C SER A 491 -31.42 38.78 21.14
N GLY A 492 -31.47 39.98 20.54
CA GLY A 492 -31.89 41.22 21.17
C GLY A 492 -30.95 41.58 22.32
N PRO A 493 -31.23 42.66 23.06
CA PRO A 493 -30.54 42.87 24.31
C PRO A 493 -30.88 41.74 25.27
N THR A 494 -30.04 41.55 26.29
CA THR A 494 -30.11 40.50 27.33
C THR A 494 -31.50 40.27 27.95
N ARG A 495 -32.48 41.16 27.74
CA ARG A 495 -33.90 41.01 28.14
C ARG A 495 -34.62 39.79 27.56
N ASN A 496 -34.22 39.28 26.40
CA ASN A 496 -34.89 38.10 25.82
C ASN A 496 -34.41 36.78 26.46
N LEU A 497 -33.39 36.86 27.32
CA LEU A 497 -32.83 35.75 28.10
C LEU A 497 -32.37 34.56 27.24
N PHE A 498 -32.00 34.80 25.99
CA PHE A 498 -31.49 33.75 25.09
C PHE A 498 -29.97 33.69 25.09
N SER A 499 -29.44 32.47 25.11
CA SER A 499 -28.05 32.20 24.76
C SER A 499 -27.88 32.15 23.23
N PRO A 500 -26.76 32.67 22.68
CA PRO A 500 -26.49 32.57 21.25
C PRO A 500 -26.23 31.11 20.84
N THR A 501 -26.46 30.80 19.57
CA THR A 501 -26.11 29.52 18.97
C THR A 501 -24.93 29.70 18.01
N GLY A 502 -23.88 28.89 18.15
CA GLY A 502 -22.72 28.93 17.25
C GLY A 502 -21.43 28.39 17.87
N SER A 503 -20.32 28.66 17.19
CA SER A 503 -18.97 28.42 17.66
C SER A 503 -18.32 29.77 17.93
N PHE A 504 -17.80 29.98 19.14
CA PHE A 504 -17.20 31.24 19.58
C PHE A 504 -15.85 30.98 20.22
N SER A 505 -14.86 31.83 19.95
CA SER A 505 -13.58 31.77 20.67
C SER A 505 -13.73 32.29 22.08
N VAL A 506 -12.83 31.90 22.97
CA VAL A 506 -12.58 32.62 24.22
C VAL A 506 -11.38 33.54 24.08
N THR A 507 -11.51 34.74 24.63
CA THR A 507 -10.55 35.84 24.38
C THR A 507 -9.84 36.29 25.65
N GLU A 508 -10.56 36.49 26.75
CA GLU A 508 -10.00 36.92 28.03
C GLU A 508 -10.79 36.36 29.21
N ALA A 509 -10.13 36.23 30.35
CA ALA A 509 -10.70 35.79 31.61
C ALA A 509 -10.79 36.95 32.60
N PHE A 510 -11.68 36.83 33.59
CA PHE A 510 -11.85 37.82 34.64
C PHE A 510 -12.28 37.17 35.96
N GLY A 511 -12.18 37.93 37.05
CA GLY A 511 -12.69 37.51 38.35
C GLY A 511 -11.97 38.19 39.51
N LEU A 512 -12.05 37.61 40.71
CA LEU A 512 -11.46 38.17 41.93
C LEU A 512 -9.96 37.86 42.11
N GLY A 513 -9.39 36.96 41.30
CA GLY A 513 -7.95 36.68 41.27
C GLY A 513 -7.59 35.58 40.28
N ASN A 514 -6.42 35.67 39.62
CA ASN A 514 -6.06 34.76 38.54
C ASN A 514 -5.90 33.31 39.04
N PRO A 515 -6.70 32.33 38.56
CA PRO A 515 -6.62 30.94 39.01
C PRO A 515 -5.45 30.15 38.41
N GLY A 516 -4.55 30.80 37.68
CA GLY A 516 -3.48 30.18 36.89
C GLY A 516 -3.86 29.97 35.42
N THR A 517 -4.70 30.85 34.85
CA THR A 517 -5.08 30.76 33.44
C THR A 517 -3.97 31.27 32.51
N LYS A 518 -3.95 30.74 31.28
CA LYS A 518 -3.13 31.23 30.18
C LYS A 518 -3.82 32.32 29.35
N LEU A 519 -5.11 32.56 29.59
CA LEU A 519 -5.84 33.66 28.98
C LEU A 519 -5.38 34.99 29.60
N PRO A 520 -5.40 36.10 28.84
CA PRO A 520 -5.32 37.43 29.44
C PRO A 520 -6.35 37.54 30.57
N TYR A 521 -5.89 37.92 31.77
CA TYR A 521 -6.73 37.89 32.97
C TYR A 521 -6.95 39.29 33.53
N ARG A 522 -8.20 39.63 33.83
CA ARG A 522 -8.58 40.89 34.46
C ARG A 522 -9.09 40.68 35.87
N THR A 523 -8.38 41.26 36.84
CA THR A 523 -8.88 41.36 38.21
C THR A 523 -9.98 42.42 38.28
N LEU A 524 -11.17 42.02 38.71
CA LEU A 524 -12.29 42.92 38.87
C LEU A 524 -12.09 43.83 40.09
N ASN A 525 -12.60 45.05 40.00
CA ASN A 525 -12.59 46.05 41.07
C ASN A 525 -13.96 46.78 41.13
N PRO A 526 -14.26 47.60 42.14
CA PRO A 526 -15.56 48.27 42.28
C PRO A 526 -16.05 49.07 41.07
N ARG A 527 -15.14 49.51 40.19
CA ARG A 527 -15.44 50.27 38.97
C ARG A 527 -15.63 49.39 37.74
N SER A 528 -15.37 48.08 37.80
CA SER A 528 -15.46 47.17 36.66
C SER A 528 -16.87 47.07 36.09
N ARG A 529 -17.03 47.44 34.81
CA ARG A 529 -18.30 47.38 34.05
C ARG A 529 -18.10 46.69 32.72
N TRP A 530 -19.17 46.07 32.23
CA TRP A 530 -19.28 45.69 30.82
C TRP A 530 -20.38 46.50 30.15
N GLY A 531 -20.07 47.19 29.06
CA GLY A 531 -21.00 48.12 28.43
C GLY A 531 -22.20 47.40 27.81
N GLY A 532 -23.41 47.76 28.22
CA GLY A 532 -24.64 47.15 27.75
C GLY A 532 -25.53 48.05 26.90
N ASN A 533 -25.22 49.35 26.83
CA ASN A 533 -25.99 50.31 26.04
C ASN A 533 -25.63 50.27 24.53
N PRO A 534 -26.54 49.87 23.61
CA PRO A 534 -26.28 49.70 22.18
C PRO A 534 -25.90 50.95 21.35
N TRP A 535 -25.62 52.08 21.97
CA TRP A 535 -25.29 53.32 21.26
C TRP A 535 -24.10 54.05 21.86
N THR A 536 -23.37 53.39 22.75
CA THR A 536 -22.15 53.93 23.36
C THR A 536 -20.90 53.27 22.76
N PRO A 537 -19.75 53.97 22.75
CA PRO A 537 -18.48 53.37 22.34
C PRO A 537 -18.04 52.16 23.18
N THR A 538 -18.61 52.04 24.39
CA THR A 538 -18.35 50.97 25.37
C THR A 538 -19.24 49.74 25.17
N TYR A 539 -20.22 49.76 24.25
CA TYR A 539 -21.11 48.63 24.03
C TYR A 539 -20.33 47.33 23.78
N ASN A 540 -20.71 46.28 24.51
CA ASN A 540 -20.07 44.98 24.53
C ASN A 540 -18.55 45.01 24.77
N LYS A 541 -18.07 45.95 25.58
CA LYS A 541 -16.65 46.07 26.00
C LYS A 541 -16.54 46.29 27.50
N TYR A 542 -15.45 45.78 28.07
CA TYR A 542 -15.04 46.17 29.41
C TYR A 542 -14.69 47.67 29.45
N HIS A 543 -15.11 48.34 30.52
CA HIS A 543 -14.64 49.67 30.88
C HIS A 543 -14.75 49.88 32.40
N GLU A 544 -14.22 50.99 32.90
CA GLU A 544 -14.31 51.34 34.32
C GLU A 544 -15.20 52.56 34.52
N SER A 545 -16.16 52.46 35.42
CA SER A 545 -17.06 53.55 35.79
C SER A 545 -17.49 53.44 37.25
N SER A 546 -17.51 54.57 37.95
CA SER A 546 -18.14 54.70 39.28
C SER A 546 -19.65 54.93 39.20
N SER A 547 -20.17 55.30 38.03
CA SER A 547 -21.58 55.60 37.81
C SER A 547 -22.28 54.38 37.21
N TRP A 548 -23.47 54.06 37.71
CA TRP A 548 -24.31 53.03 37.10
C TRP A 548 -25.01 53.62 35.88
N VAL A 549 -24.59 53.21 34.68
CA VAL A 549 -25.20 53.63 33.42
C VAL A 549 -26.17 52.54 32.98
N GLY A 550 -27.39 52.56 33.52
CA GLY A 550 -28.57 51.82 33.07
C GLY A 550 -28.38 50.35 32.67
N TYR A 551 -27.95 50.14 31.43
CA TYR A 551 -27.83 48.82 30.81
C TYR A 551 -26.48 48.14 31.07
N ASP A 552 -25.51 48.85 31.65
CA ASP A 552 -24.17 48.33 31.90
C ASP A 552 -24.17 47.25 32.99
N GLU A 553 -23.48 46.17 32.70
CA GLU A 553 -23.35 45.06 33.61
C GLU A 553 -22.30 45.35 34.67
N ASN A 554 -22.75 45.40 35.93
CA ASN A 554 -21.88 45.64 37.08
C ASN A 554 -21.12 44.37 37.46
N MET A 555 -19.98 44.15 36.81
CA MET A 555 -19.19 42.93 36.99
C MET A 555 -18.74 42.71 38.44
N TRP A 556 -18.43 43.78 39.18
CA TRP A 556 -18.02 43.69 40.59
C TRP A 556 -19.15 43.24 41.52
N TRP A 557 -20.35 43.79 41.31
CA TRP A 557 -21.54 43.37 42.04
C TRP A 557 -21.88 41.90 41.80
N PHE A 558 -21.81 41.44 40.55
CA PHE A 558 -21.99 40.03 40.25
C PHE A 558 -20.88 39.14 40.83
N ALA A 559 -19.65 39.67 40.96
CA ALA A 559 -18.57 38.96 41.64
C ALA A 559 -18.83 38.82 43.15
N SER A 560 -19.33 39.86 43.82
CA SER A 560 -19.68 39.81 45.26
C SER A 560 -20.85 38.87 45.56
N LEU A 561 -21.75 38.67 44.58
CA LEU A 561 -22.85 37.71 44.67
C LEU A 561 -22.46 36.27 44.27
N GLY A 562 -21.21 36.03 43.89
CA GLY A 562 -20.68 34.71 43.58
C GLY A 562 -20.66 34.33 42.09
N TYR A 563 -21.31 35.09 41.20
CA TYR A 563 -21.39 34.75 39.76
C TYR A 563 -20.05 34.92 39.05
N TYR A 564 -19.39 36.06 39.28
CA TYR A 564 -18.16 36.47 38.59
C TYR A 564 -16.94 36.39 39.50
N ARG A 565 -16.95 35.46 40.45
CA ARG A 565 -15.73 35.09 41.19
C ARG A 565 -14.64 34.63 40.22
N GLN A 566 -15.05 33.91 39.18
CA GLN A 566 -14.28 33.60 37.98
C GLN A 566 -15.21 33.59 36.77
N GLY A 567 -14.70 34.02 35.62
CA GLY A 567 -15.42 33.94 34.35
C GLY A 567 -14.50 34.10 33.16
N VAL A 568 -15.02 33.77 31.99
CA VAL A 568 -14.35 33.94 30.70
C VAL A 568 -15.29 34.58 29.70
N VAL A 569 -14.74 35.43 28.87
CA VAL A 569 -15.47 36.11 27.80
C VAL A 569 -15.65 35.18 26.61
N ILE A 570 -16.91 34.90 26.27
CA ILE A 570 -17.28 34.24 25.03
C ILE A 570 -17.30 35.31 23.95
N ASN A 571 -16.55 35.12 22.87
CA ASN A 571 -16.36 36.14 21.82
C ASN A 571 -17.56 36.26 20.88
N TYR A 572 -18.75 36.45 21.46
CA TYR A 572 -19.99 36.72 20.77
C TYR A 572 -20.14 38.23 20.54
N ASN A 573 -20.59 38.60 19.33
CA ASN A 573 -20.78 39.98 18.90
C ASN A 573 -19.50 40.86 19.06
N ARG A 574 -18.33 40.26 18.81
CA ARG A 574 -16.99 40.87 18.91
C ARG A 574 -16.01 40.20 17.92
N PRO A 575 -14.98 40.91 17.42
CA PRO A 575 -14.71 42.34 17.62
C PRO A 575 -15.63 43.25 16.79
N ASN A 576 -16.25 42.70 15.74
CA ASN A 576 -17.18 43.43 14.88
C ASN A 576 -18.55 43.45 15.55
N ILE A 577 -18.84 44.58 16.19
CA ILE A 577 -20.05 44.77 16.99
C ILE A 577 -21.20 45.15 16.06
N VAL A 578 -22.27 44.36 16.13
CA VAL A 578 -23.59 44.73 15.62
C VAL A 578 -24.38 45.29 16.78
N GLN A 579 -24.91 46.51 16.60
CA GLN A 579 -25.69 47.17 17.64
C GLN A 579 -26.96 46.37 17.95
N ASP A 580 -27.29 46.27 19.23
CA ASP A 580 -28.45 45.56 19.77
C ASP A 580 -28.47 44.04 19.48
N ALA A 581 -27.34 43.46 19.07
CA ALA A 581 -27.22 42.01 18.84
C ALA A 581 -26.91 41.20 20.11
N GLY A 582 -26.90 41.84 21.28
CA GLY A 582 -26.58 41.24 22.58
C GLY A 582 -25.14 41.54 23.03
N PHE A 583 -24.91 41.46 24.34
CA PHE A 583 -23.63 41.80 24.99
C PHE A 583 -23.36 40.88 26.19
N ALA A 584 -22.13 40.94 26.72
CA ALA A 584 -21.72 40.28 27.96
C ALA A 584 -22.04 38.78 28.06
N ILE A 585 -21.83 38.04 26.97
CA ILE A 585 -21.98 36.59 26.99
C ILE A 585 -20.72 35.97 27.57
N PHE A 586 -20.85 35.38 28.76
CA PHE A 586 -19.75 34.80 29.51
C PHE A 586 -19.97 33.32 29.81
N LEU A 587 -18.89 32.61 30.15
CA LEU A 587 -18.96 31.39 30.94
C LEU A 587 -18.49 31.72 32.36
N HIS A 588 -19.32 31.44 33.37
CA HIS A 588 -19.05 31.87 34.74
C HIS A 588 -19.59 30.88 35.80
N MET A 589 -19.33 31.21 37.07
CA MET A 589 -19.69 30.39 38.25
C MET A 589 -21.16 30.54 38.64
N LYS A 590 -21.60 29.86 39.71
CA LYS A 590 -22.97 29.89 40.24
C LYS A 590 -23.99 29.36 39.24
N LYS A 591 -24.06 28.02 39.18
CA LYS A 591 -24.88 27.19 38.28
C LYS A 591 -26.39 27.44 38.42
N ILE A 592 -26.88 28.52 37.80
CA ILE A 592 -28.30 28.90 37.71
C ILE A 592 -28.65 29.47 36.32
N PRO A 593 -29.92 29.48 35.90
CA PRO A 593 -30.35 30.14 34.66
C PRO A 593 -29.86 31.59 34.55
N THR A 594 -29.38 31.95 33.37
CA THR A 594 -28.73 33.26 33.12
C THR A 594 -29.56 34.13 32.18
N ALA A 595 -29.08 35.33 31.86
CA ALA A 595 -29.65 36.15 30.79
C ALA A 595 -29.13 35.78 29.38
N GLY A 596 -28.20 34.82 29.26
CA GLY A 596 -27.60 34.41 27.99
C GLY A 596 -26.21 33.77 28.12
N CYS A 597 -25.56 33.93 29.28
CA CYS A 597 -24.31 33.27 29.66
C CYS A 597 -24.45 31.76 29.85
N ILE A 598 -23.31 31.07 29.95
CA ILE A 598 -23.22 29.70 30.47
C ILE A 598 -22.81 29.80 31.94
N SER A 599 -23.53 29.11 32.83
CA SER A 599 -23.15 29.01 34.25
C SER A 599 -22.89 27.55 34.64
N LEU A 600 -21.76 27.31 35.30
CA LEU A 600 -21.31 25.99 35.76
C LEU A 600 -20.95 26.02 37.25
N ASP A 601 -20.67 24.84 37.79
CA ASP A 601 -20.07 24.71 39.11
C ASP A 601 -18.67 25.33 39.17
N ASP A 602 -18.30 25.84 40.34
CA ASP A 602 -17.04 26.54 40.58
C ASP A 602 -15.81 25.75 40.10
N TRP A 603 -15.79 24.44 40.34
CA TRP A 603 -14.69 23.57 39.93
C TRP A 603 -14.52 23.51 38.41
N ALA A 604 -15.63 23.47 37.66
CA ALA A 604 -15.62 23.33 36.21
C ALA A 604 -15.13 24.62 35.54
N VAL A 605 -15.53 25.78 36.08
CA VAL A 605 -15.05 27.10 35.60
C VAL A 605 -13.56 27.26 35.87
N VAL A 606 -13.09 26.90 37.08
CA VAL A 606 -11.66 26.99 37.41
C VAL A 606 -10.83 26.04 36.55
N ASP A 607 -11.28 24.80 36.36
CA ASP A 607 -10.60 23.82 35.52
C ASP A 607 -10.56 24.27 34.05
N TYR A 608 -11.68 24.77 33.51
CA TYR A 608 -11.74 25.37 32.18
C TYR A 608 -10.73 26.51 32.03
N LEU A 609 -10.70 27.46 32.98
CA LEU A 609 -9.79 28.60 32.94
C LEU A 609 -8.32 28.19 32.96
N ARG A 610 -7.95 27.21 33.81
CA ARG A 610 -6.56 26.74 33.91
C ARG A 610 -6.08 26.03 32.65
N LYS A 611 -6.99 25.40 31.91
CA LYS A 611 -6.66 24.56 30.74
C LYS A 611 -6.84 25.25 29.40
N SER A 612 -7.75 26.22 29.31
CA SER A 612 -8.04 26.96 28.09
C SER A 612 -6.95 27.98 27.75
N THR A 613 -6.79 28.21 26.45
CA THR A 613 -5.86 29.16 25.84
C THR A 613 -6.60 30.07 24.85
N PRO A 614 -6.05 31.24 24.50
CA PRO A 614 -6.68 32.12 23.52
C PRO A 614 -6.93 31.36 22.20
N GLY A 615 -8.15 31.47 21.68
CA GLY A 615 -8.57 30.76 20.46
C GLY A 615 -9.29 29.43 20.68
N ASP A 616 -9.25 28.87 21.90
CA ASP A 616 -10.12 27.74 22.25
C ASP A 616 -11.60 28.11 22.08
N ARG A 617 -12.44 27.11 21.82
CA ARG A 617 -13.83 27.35 21.38
C ARG A 617 -14.86 26.93 22.41
N ILE A 618 -16.00 27.60 22.35
CA ILE A 618 -17.26 27.16 22.93
C ILE A 618 -18.24 26.98 21.77
N LEU A 619 -18.68 25.73 21.57
CA LEU A 619 -19.79 25.38 20.69
C LEU A 619 -21.04 25.31 21.55
N MET A 620 -22.00 26.20 21.31
CA MET A 620 -23.19 26.31 22.15
C MET A 620 -24.45 26.41 21.29
N GLY A 621 -25.51 25.67 21.66
CA GLY A 621 -26.75 25.56 20.88
C GLY A 621 -27.64 24.41 21.34
N THR A 622 -28.80 24.20 20.72
CA THR A 622 -29.56 22.95 20.92
C THR A 622 -28.82 21.78 20.28
N TYR A 623 -29.04 20.55 20.75
CA TYR A 623 -28.34 19.37 20.20
C TYR A 623 -28.48 19.26 18.68
N GLY A 624 -29.71 19.40 18.16
CA GLY A 624 -29.99 19.37 16.72
C GLY A 624 -29.44 20.57 15.94
N SER A 625 -29.13 21.70 16.59
CA SER A 625 -28.46 22.82 15.94
C SER A 625 -26.94 22.64 15.83
N LEU A 626 -26.34 21.87 16.75
CA LEU A 626 -24.89 21.64 16.79
C LEU A 626 -24.47 20.44 15.94
N PHE A 627 -25.29 19.40 15.87
CA PHE A 627 -24.92 18.14 15.21
C PHE A 627 -25.89 17.75 14.10
N ARG A 628 -25.38 16.99 13.14
CA ARG A 628 -26.13 16.34 12.05
C ARG A 628 -26.74 15.02 12.50
#